data_AF-A0A3S0F8N6-F1
#
_entry.id   AF-A0A3S0F8N6-F1
#
_cell.length_a   1.000
_cell.length_b   1.000
_cell.length_c   1.000
_cell.angle_alpha   90.00
_cell.angle_beta   90.00
_cell.angle_gamma   90.00
#
_symmetry.space_group_name_H-M   'P 1'
#
loop_
_entity.id
_entity.type
_entity.pdbx_description
1 polymer ?
#
loop_
_entity_poly.entity_id
_entity_poly.type
_entity_poly.pdbx_seq_one_letter_code
_entity_poly.pdbx_strand_id
1 'polypeptide(L)'
;MDIFPLRPARRRLATHTLLWLPALLLTSADALAWGLYTHVYFAQLLLWAIPLADPALRRLARRHPKLVMAGACLPDVALTARSAGAEALATSHRWPQLHALMDAARGDAEQAAVLGYASHLMADIIAHNHLVPAHERLWFESELATHVAVEWAMDRHVAPQLFARPADLMRSERAVLSPLMGRAFHCHPDKVGQALATLTKGETWLRNSGLHAGLYHAARFVDRRVQRRFNLYLGHTGRRLGQLGRLLEGEQPGWLAEVEPVEARAKLITAPRRLLRACLPLPEDLFVAQAHAAYCPTIASARTHASNSSPVT
;
A
#
# COMPACT_ATOMS: atom_id res chain seq x y z
N MET A 1 -56.93 9.86 -11.33
CA MET A 1 -56.26 8.76 -10.62
C MET A 1 -55.87 7.75 -11.68
N ASP A 2 -54.57 7.55 -11.90
CA ASP A 2 -53.99 6.22 -12.17
C ASP A 2 -52.46 6.38 -12.23
N ILE A 3 -51.82 5.86 -11.19
CA ILE A 3 -50.39 5.87 -10.93
C ILE A 3 -49.85 4.51 -11.38
N PHE A 4 -49.09 4.46 -12.47
CA PHE A 4 -48.30 3.27 -12.82
C PHE A 4 -46.94 3.34 -12.12
N PRO A 5 -46.54 2.33 -11.33
CA PRO A 5 -45.21 2.32 -10.72
C PRO A 5 -44.17 1.83 -11.75
N LEU A 6 -43.16 2.64 -12.02
CA LEU A 6 -41.95 2.21 -12.72
C LEU A 6 -41.17 1.22 -11.84
N ARG A 7 -41.12 -0.05 -12.24
CA ARG A 7 -40.29 -1.08 -11.59
C ARG A 7 -38.80 -0.76 -11.82
N PRO A 8 -37.93 -0.84 -10.80
CA PRO A 8 -36.49 -0.69 -11.01
C PRO A 8 -35.94 -1.90 -11.79
N ALA A 9 -35.21 -1.62 -12.86
CA ALA A 9 -34.49 -2.63 -13.62
C ALA A 9 -33.48 -3.34 -12.71
N ARG A 10 -33.71 -4.62 -12.44
CA ARG A 10 -32.81 -5.49 -11.70
C ARG A 10 -31.53 -5.64 -12.52
N ARG A 11 -30.46 -4.91 -12.16
CA ARG A 11 -29.13 -5.11 -12.74
C ARG A 11 -28.70 -6.55 -12.46
N ARG A 12 -28.83 -7.43 -13.45
CA ARG A 12 -28.15 -8.72 -13.43
C ARG A 12 -26.66 -8.39 -13.53
N LEU A 13 -25.94 -8.44 -12.40
CA LEU A 13 -24.48 -8.55 -12.48
C LEU A 13 -24.19 -9.77 -13.35
N ALA A 14 -23.47 -9.57 -14.45
CA ALA A 14 -23.11 -10.63 -15.35
C ALA A 14 -22.33 -11.70 -14.56
N THR A 15 -22.95 -12.86 -14.37
CA THR A 15 -22.40 -14.03 -13.67
C THR A 15 -21.06 -14.47 -14.25
N HIS A 16 -20.74 -14.06 -15.47
CA HIS A 16 -19.48 -14.33 -16.16
C HIS A 16 -18.31 -13.55 -15.55
N THR A 17 -18.53 -12.39 -14.94
CA THR A 17 -17.47 -11.64 -14.24
C THR A 17 -17.02 -12.34 -12.96
N LEU A 18 -17.93 -13.10 -12.33
CA LEU A 18 -17.63 -13.90 -11.13
C LEU A 18 -16.77 -15.14 -11.44
N LEU A 19 -16.88 -15.69 -12.65
CA LEU A 19 -16.18 -16.91 -13.07
C LEU A 19 -14.70 -16.68 -13.41
N TRP A 20 -14.28 -15.44 -13.66
CA TRP A 20 -12.88 -15.09 -13.93
C TRP A 20 -12.09 -14.63 -12.71
N LEU A 21 -12.78 -14.28 -11.61
CA LEU A 21 -12.15 -13.89 -10.34
C LEU A 21 -11.22 -14.98 -9.77
N PRO A 22 -11.59 -16.28 -9.77
CA PRO A 22 -10.68 -17.34 -9.30
C PRO A 22 -9.44 -17.48 -10.20
N ALA A 23 -9.57 -17.35 -11.51
CA ALA A 23 -8.45 -17.49 -12.44
C ALA A 23 -7.44 -16.34 -12.32
N LEU A 24 -7.91 -15.11 -12.03
CA LEU A 24 -7.01 -13.99 -11.70
C LEU A 24 -6.34 -14.15 -10.33
N LEU A 25 -7.02 -14.77 -9.36
CA LEU A 25 -6.49 -15.01 -8.02
C LEU A 25 -5.53 -16.20 -7.93
N LEU A 26 -5.40 -17.03 -8.97
CA LEU A 26 -4.62 -18.28 -8.92
C LEU A 26 -3.27 -18.22 -9.65
N THR A 27 -2.88 -17.08 -10.24
CA THR A 27 -1.61 -16.96 -10.96
C THR A 27 -0.87 -15.68 -10.60
N SER A 28 -0.18 -15.70 -9.45
CA SER A 28 1.10 -15.03 -9.14
C SER A 28 1.12 -14.63 -7.67
N ALA A 29 1.80 -15.42 -6.83
CA ALA A 29 2.07 -15.05 -5.44
C ALA A 29 2.85 -13.72 -5.33
N ASP A 30 3.59 -13.35 -6.40
CA ASP A 30 4.42 -12.15 -6.50
C ASP A 30 3.67 -10.92 -7.05
N ALA A 31 2.36 -11.03 -7.37
CA ALA A 31 1.65 -9.96 -8.08
C ALA A 31 0.17 -9.79 -7.67
N LEU A 32 -0.14 -9.88 -6.37
CA LEU A 32 -1.53 -9.76 -5.92
C LEU A 32 -1.76 -8.72 -4.83
N ALA A 33 -0.87 -7.74 -4.76
CA ALA A 33 -1.09 -6.49 -4.05
C ALA A 33 -1.51 -5.40 -5.05
N TRP A 34 -2.69 -4.82 -4.91
CA TRP A 34 -3.07 -3.64 -5.69
C TRP A 34 -3.73 -2.60 -4.80
N GLY A 35 -2.90 -1.77 -4.18
CA GLY A 35 -3.28 -0.70 -3.25
C GLY A 35 -3.13 0.72 -3.82
N LEU A 36 -3.31 0.92 -5.13
CA LEU A 36 -2.98 2.19 -5.80
C LEU A 36 -3.60 3.43 -5.15
N TYR A 37 -4.81 3.33 -4.59
CA TYR A 37 -5.44 4.48 -3.93
C TYR A 37 -4.70 4.83 -2.64
N THR A 38 -4.25 3.83 -1.91
CA THR A 38 -3.48 4.00 -0.67
C THR A 38 -2.11 4.64 -0.94
N HIS A 39 -1.41 4.23 -2.01
CA HIS A 39 -0.13 4.86 -2.38
C HIS A 39 -0.31 6.30 -2.88
N VAL A 40 -1.35 6.57 -3.69
CA VAL A 40 -1.69 7.95 -4.10
C VAL A 40 -2.08 8.79 -2.89
N TYR A 41 -2.80 8.23 -1.92
CA TYR A 41 -3.13 8.92 -0.66
C TYR A 41 -1.86 9.33 0.11
N PHE A 42 -0.87 8.44 0.24
CA PHE A 42 0.39 8.78 0.90
C PHE A 42 1.22 9.81 0.13
N ALA A 43 1.29 9.69 -1.20
CA ALA A 43 1.93 10.68 -2.05
C ALA A 43 1.25 12.05 -1.93
N GLN A 44 -0.08 12.09 -1.83
CA GLN A 44 -0.84 13.32 -1.56
C GLN A 44 -0.51 13.92 -0.19
N LEU A 45 -0.35 13.08 0.86
CA LEU A 45 0.09 13.56 2.18
C LEU A 45 1.50 14.17 2.13
N LEU A 46 2.40 13.65 1.29
CA LEU A 46 3.73 14.25 1.09
C LEU A 46 3.65 15.68 0.55
N LEU A 47 2.67 15.94 -0.32
CA LEU A 47 2.48 17.27 -0.88
C LEU A 47 2.00 18.28 0.18
N TRP A 48 1.17 17.83 1.13
CA TRP A 48 0.29 18.73 1.90
C TRP A 48 0.56 18.75 3.41
N ALA A 49 0.99 17.64 3.99
CA ALA A 49 1.01 17.46 5.44
C ALA A 49 2.37 17.03 5.99
N ILE A 50 3.21 16.39 5.16
CA ILE A 50 4.50 15.87 5.63
C ILE A 50 5.57 16.95 5.40
N PRO A 51 6.26 17.41 6.45
CA PRO A 51 7.31 18.40 6.31
C PRO A 51 8.55 17.75 5.70
N LEU A 52 8.63 17.74 4.37
CA LEU A 52 9.87 17.37 3.67
C LEU A 52 10.97 18.33 4.13
N ALA A 53 11.97 17.82 4.85
CA ALA A 53 13.05 18.62 5.43
C ALA A 53 13.83 19.38 4.36
N ASP A 54 14.11 18.72 3.23
CA ASP A 54 14.78 19.33 2.08
C ASP A 54 13.86 20.33 1.34
N PRO A 55 14.24 21.63 1.29
CA PRO A 55 13.53 22.64 0.53
C PRO A 55 13.46 22.34 -0.99
N ALA A 56 14.44 21.65 -1.56
CA ALA A 56 14.46 21.29 -2.98
C ALA A 56 13.35 20.27 -3.31
N LEU A 57 13.26 19.18 -2.53
CA LEU A 57 12.18 18.20 -2.66
C LEU A 57 10.81 18.86 -2.48
N ARG A 58 10.68 19.78 -1.51
CA ARG A 58 9.42 20.50 -1.29
C ARG A 58 9.02 21.38 -2.48
N ARG A 59 9.97 22.09 -3.10
CA ARG A 59 9.71 22.91 -4.30
C ARG A 59 9.28 22.04 -5.47
N LEU A 60 9.99 20.95 -5.69
CA LEU A 60 9.72 19.99 -6.75
C LEU A 60 8.34 19.33 -6.58
N ALA A 61 8.02 18.87 -5.37
CA ALA A 61 6.72 18.30 -5.04
C ALA A 61 5.56 19.26 -5.34
N ARG A 62 5.74 20.55 -5.02
CA ARG A 62 4.75 21.61 -5.29
C ARG A 62 4.62 21.96 -6.78
N ARG A 63 5.72 21.89 -7.54
CA ARG A 63 5.72 22.17 -8.99
C ARG A 63 5.11 21.04 -9.81
N HIS A 64 5.30 19.81 -9.38
CA HIS A 64 4.90 18.61 -10.12
C HIS A 64 4.02 17.64 -9.30
N PRO A 65 2.92 18.12 -8.68
CA PRO A 65 2.13 17.32 -7.74
C PRO A 65 1.51 16.07 -8.37
N LYS A 66 1.09 16.16 -9.64
CA LYS A 66 0.56 15.00 -10.38
C LYS A 66 1.62 13.93 -10.61
N LEU A 67 2.87 14.33 -10.89
CA LEU A 67 3.96 13.39 -11.09
C LEU A 67 4.38 12.71 -9.79
N VAL A 68 4.34 13.41 -8.64
CA VAL A 68 4.53 12.75 -7.33
C VAL A 68 3.46 11.67 -7.11
N MET A 69 2.19 11.99 -7.32
CA MET A 69 1.12 11.00 -7.14
C MET A 69 1.17 9.87 -8.19
N ALA A 70 1.49 10.19 -9.45
CA ALA A 70 1.63 9.18 -10.50
C ALA A 70 2.86 8.29 -10.29
N GLY A 71 3.95 8.85 -9.78
CA GLY A 71 5.18 8.15 -9.39
C GLY A 71 4.93 7.08 -8.33
N ALA A 72 4.03 7.35 -7.37
CA ALA A 72 3.62 6.40 -6.35
C ALA A 72 2.80 5.21 -6.89
N CYS A 73 2.40 5.24 -8.17
CA CYS A 73 1.75 4.11 -8.84
C CYS A 73 2.74 3.17 -9.54
N LEU A 74 4.00 3.60 -9.70
CA LEU A 74 4.94 2.94 -10.59
C LEU A 74 5.43 1.57 -10.10
N PRO A 75 5.66 1.30 -8.81
CA PRO A 75 6.06 -0.05 -8.40
C PRO A 75 5.01 -1.12 -8.78
N ASP A 76 3.72 -0.79 -8.74
CA ASP A 76 2.65 -1.72 -9.13
C ASP A 76 2.63 -2.10 -10.63
N VAL A 77 3.53 -1.55 -11.47
CA VAL A 77 3.67 -2.06 -12.84
C VAL A 77 4.18 -3.50 -12.88
N ALA A 78 4.83 -3.99 -11.81
CA ALA A 78 5.22 -5.40 -11.65
C ALA A 78 4.06 -6.35 -11.97
N LEU A 79 2.83 -5.98 -11.56
CA LEU A 79 1.59 -6.73 -11.80
C LEU A 79 1.29 -6.98 -13.28
N THR A 80 1.82 -6.11 -14.15
CA THR A 80 1.53 -6.12 -15.59
C THR A 80 2.77 -6.35 -16.45
N ALA A 81 3.93 -6.49 -15.83
CA ALA A 81 5.23 -6.67 -16.47
C ALA A 81 5.21 -7.81 -17.50
N ARG A 82 4.80 -9.01 -17.07
CA ARG A 82 4.70 -10.20 -17.93
C ARG A 82 3.73 -10.00 -19.09
N SER A 83 2.55 -9.46 -18.82
CA SER A 83 1.53 -9.21 -19.86
C SER A 83 1.97 -8.21 -20.92
N ALA A 84 2.87 -7.29 -20.57
CA ALA A 84 3.45 -6.32 -21.49
C ALA A 84 4.73 -6.83 -22.19
N GLY A 85 5.26 -7.99 -21.78
CA GLY A 85 6.57 -8.49 -22.22
C GLY A 85 7.71 -7.62 -21.71
N ALA A 86 7.61 -7.13 -20.48
CA ALA A 86 8.52 -6.20 -19.82
C ALA A 86 9.03 -6.79 -18.49
N GLU A 87 9.60 -8.00 -18.52
CA GLU A 87 9.96 -8.77 -17.32
C GLU A 87 10.87 -8.02 -16.33
N ALA A 88 11.73 -7.11 -16.81
CA ALA A 88 12.56 -6.27 -15.94
C ALA A 88 11.74 -5.47 -14.91
N LEU A 89 10.50 -5.11 -15.27
CA LEU A 89 9.58 -4.36 -14.42
C LEU A 89 9.02 -5.18 -13.25
N ALA A 90 9.13 -6.52 -13.27
CA ALA A 90 8.63 -7.40 -12.21
C ALA A 90 9.36 -7.19 -10.86
N THR A 91 10.52 -6.52 -10.88
CA THR A 91 11.33 -6.25 -9.68
C THR A 91 11.18 -4.84 -9.14
N SER A 92 10.15 -4.10 -9.58
CA SER A 92 10.00 -2.67 -9.28
C SER A 92 9.78 -2.37 -7.80
N HIS A 93 9.26 -3.28 -6.98
CA HIS A 93 9.14 -3.05 -5.53
C HIS A 93 10.47 -3.11 -4.74
N ARG A 94 11.61 -3.36 -5.39
CA ARG A 94 12.90 -3.49 -4.69
C ARG A 94 13.70 -2.18 -4.65
N TRP A 95 14.50 -2.02 -3.59
CA TRP A 95 15.33 -0.82 -3.37
C TRP A 95 16.32 -0.48 -4.51
N PRO A 96 17.02 -1.45 -5.14
CA PRO A 96 17.94 -1.13 -6.24
C PRO A 96 17.27 -0.40 -7.41
N GLN A 97 15.98 -0.64 -7.63
CA GLN A 97 15.20 -0.06 -8.72
C GLN A 97 14.84 1.40 -8.42
N LEU A 98 14.64 1.75 -7.15
CA LEU A 98 14.54 3.15 -6.73
C LEU A 98 15.86 3.89 -7.00
N HIS A 99 17.01 3.30 -6.65
CA HIS A 99 18.31 3.92 -6.92
C HIS A 99 18.56 4.09 -8.43
N ALA A 100 18.25 3.06 -9.23
CA ALA A 100 18.33 3.17 -10.69
C ALA A 100 17.41 4.27 -11.25
N LEU A 101 16.24 4.48 -10.65
CA LEU A 101 15.34 5.59 -11.00
C LEU A 101 15.91 6.95 -10.60
N MET A 102 16.52 7.06 -9.42
CA MET A 102 17.21 8.28 -8.97
C MET A 102 18.33 8.66 -9.95
N ASP A 103 19.13 7.69 -10.38
CA ASP A 103 20.23 7.89 -11.33
C ASP A 103 19.74 8.22 -12.75
N ALA A 104 18.61 7.65 -13.17
CA ALA A 104 18.05 7.83 -14.51
C ALA A 104 17.22 9.11 -14.69
N ALA A 105 16.82 9.76 -13.58
CA ALA A 105 15.96 10.93 -13.59
C ALA A 105 16.68 12.17 -14.14
N ARG A 106 15.98 12.90 -15.01
CA ARG A 106 16.45 14.09 -15.72
C ARG A 106 15.50 15.24 -15.42
N GLY A 107 15.92 16.12 -14.52
CA GLY A 107 15.21 17.34 -14.15
C GLY A 107 14.06 17.15 -13.16
N ASP A 108 13.48 18.28 -12.75
CA ASP A 108 12.52 18.35 -11.63
C ASP A 108 11.27 17.47 -11.83
N ALA A 109 10.78 17.32 -13.06
CA ALA A 109 9.55 16.56 -13.34
C ALA A 109 9.73 15.05 -13.07
N GLU A 110 10.83 14.47 -13.55
CA GLU A 110 11.12 13.06 -13.34
C GLU A 110 11.54 12.79 -11.89
N GLN A 111 12.32 13.69 -11.29
CA GLN A 111 12.64 13.62 -9.87
C GLN A 111 11.38 13.65 -8.98
N ALA A 112 10.31 14.35 -9.42
CA ALA A 112 9.00 14.29 -8.75
C ALA A 112 8.34 12.91 -8.82
N ALA A 113 8.44 12.23 -9.96
CA ALA A 113 7.98 10.85 -10.07
C ALA A 113 8.79 9.92 -9.16
N VAL A 114 10.11 10.11 -9.07
CA VAL A 114 10.98 9.35 -8.14
C VAL A 114 10.60 9.57 -6.68
N LEU A 115 10.29 10.81 -6.28
CA LEU A 115 9.77 11.10 -4.94
C LEU A 115 8.48 10.31 -4.63
N GLY A 116 7.57 10.25 -5.60
CA GLY A 116 6.37 9.41 -5.52
C GLY A 116 6.69 7.93 -5.35
N TYR A 117 7.60 7.42 -6.18
CA TYR A 117 8.06 6.03 -6.14
C TYR A 117 8.64 5.65 -4.77
N ALA A 118 9.51 6.50 -4.23
CA ALA A 118 10.11 6.31 -2.91
C ALA A 118 9.04 6.21 -1.81
N SER A 119 8.00 7.05 -1.90
CA SER A 119 6.88 7.04 -0.94
C SER A 119 6.09 5.74 -0.94
N HIS A 120 5.96 5.12 -2.11
CA HIS A 120 5.32 3.81 -2.26
C HIS A 120 6.11 2.75 -1.50
N LEU A 121 7.41 2.60 -1.81
CA LEU A 121 8.26 1.59 -1.16
C LEU A 121 8.31 1.75 0.36
N MET A 122 8.34 2.99 0.86
CA MET A 122 8.29 3.24 2.31
C MET A 122 6.95 2.88 2.93
N ALA A 123 5.84 3.11 2.22
CA ALA A 123 4.51 2.71 2.70
C ALA A 123 4.40 1.18 2.79
N ASP A 124 5.00 0.46 1.84
CA ASP A 124 4.99 -1.00 1.77
C ASP A 124 5.72 -1.66 2.93
N ILE A 125 6.77 -1.04 3.47
CA ILE A 125 7.41 -1.53 4.70
C ILE A 125 6.34 -1.78 5.78
N ILE A 126 5.45 -0.82 6.01
CA ILE A 126 4.38 -0.98 7.00
C ILE A 126 3.28 -1.91 6.49
N ALA A 127 2.94 -1.83 5.20
CA ALA A 127 1.87 -2.64 4.63
C ALA A 127 2.21 -4.14 4.71
N HIS A 128 3.32 -4.56 4.13
CA HIS A 128 3.69 -5.96 3.94
C HIS A 128 4.36 -6.59 5.15
N ASN A 129 4.95 -5.82 6.06
CA ASN A 129 5.49 -6.38 7.32
C ASN A 129 4.46 -6.42 8.46
N HIS A 130 3.41 -5.59 8.41
CA HIS A 130 2.52 -5.42 9.57
C HIS A 130 1.03 -5.38 9.25
N LEU A 131 0.58 -4.59 8.28
CA LEU A 131 -0.85 -4.46 8.00
C LEU A 131 -1.40 -5.77 7.41
N VAL A 132 -0.82 -6.21 6.30
CA VAL A 132 -1.29 -7.36 5.54
C VAL A 132 -1.15 -8.65 6.36
N PRO A 133 0.02 -8.99 6.94
CA PRO A 133 0.16 -10.22 7.72
C PRO A 133 -0.74 -10.25 8.96
N ALA A 134 -1.02 -9.10 9.58
CA ALA A 134 -1.97 -9.05 10.70
C ALA A 134 -3.41 -9.35 10.27
N HIS A 135 -3.82 -8.92 9.07
CA HIS A 135 -5.17 -9.17 8.55
C HIS A 135 -5.31 -10.57 7.94
N GLU A 136 -4.25 -11.13 7.35
CA GLU A 136 -4.16 -12.55 6.98
C GLU A 136 -4.50 -13.45 8.18
N ARG A 137 -3.96 -13.14 9.37
CA ARG A 137 -4.30 -13.90 10.60
C ARG A 137 -5.70 -13.65 11.15
N LEU A 138 -6.38 -12.59 10.72
CA LEU A 138 -7.66 -12.16 11.30
C LEU A 138 -8.88 -12.51 10.44
N TRP A 139 -8.78 -12.47 9.11
CA TRP A 139 -9.93 -12.49 8.20
C TRP A 139 -10.22 -13.85 7.58
N PHE A 140 -9.29 -14.43 6.81
CA PHE A 140 -9.52 -15.69 6.09
C PHE A 140 -8.31 -16.63 6.18
N GLU A 141 -8.51 -17.91 5.88
CA GLU A 141 -7.43 -18.90 5.82
C GLU A 141 -6.62 -18.81 4.52
N SER A 142 -7.18 -18.22 3.46
CA SER A 142 -6.45 -18.00 2.21
C SER A 142 -5.62 -16.73 2.29
N GLU A 143 -4.30 -16.91 2.21
CA GLU A 143 -3.29 -15.84 2.29
C GLU A 143 -3.51 -14.83 1.16
N LEU A 144 -3.57 -15.33 -0.06
CA LEU A 144 -3.66 -14.52 -1.27
C LEU A 144 -4.97 -13.73 -1.37
N ALA A 145 -6.09 -14.36 -1.04
CA ALA A 145 -7.38 -13.69 -1.03
C ALA A 145 -7.45 -12.62 0.07
N THR A 146 -6.82 -12.87 1.23
CA THR A 146 -6.80 -11.90 2.32
C THR A 146 -5.91 -10.70 2.01
N HIS A 147 -4.76 -10.94 1.37
CA HIS A 147 -3.85 -9.92 0.89
C HIS A 147 -4.58 -8.92 -0.02
N VAL A 148 -5.16 -9.41 -1.11
CA VAL A 148 -5.95 -8.58 -2.04
C VAL A 148 -7.09 -7.87 -1.31
N ALA A 149 -7.79 -8.59 -0.43
CA ALA A 149 -8.96 -8.04 0.25
C ALA A 149 -8.62 -6.90 1.21
N VAL A 150 -7.52 -7.00 1.98
CA VAL A 150 -7.15 -5.96 2.94
C VAL A 150 -6.70 -4.68 2.22
N GLU A 151 -5.96 -4.80 1.12
CA GLU A 151 -5.52 -3.65 0.35
C GLU A 151 -6.67 -2.96 -0.35
N TRP A 152 -7.56 -3.72 -1.01
CA TRP A 152 -8.75 -3.12 -1.64
C TRP A 152 -9.72 -2.51 -0.63
N ALA A 153 -9.81 -3.11 0.56
CA ALA A 153 -10.57 -2.53 1.66
C ALA A 153 -9.94 -1.22 2.15
N MET A 154 -8.60 -1.14 2.25
CA MET A 154 -7.89 0.09 2.57
C MET A 154 -8.09 1.15 1.48
N ASP A 155 -7.96 0.78 0.21
CA ASP A 155 -8.21 1.65 -0.93
C ASP A 155 -9.60 2.27 -0.87
N ARG A 156 -10.63 1.46 -0.63
CA ARG A 156 -11.99 1.99 -0.46
C ARG A 156 -12.08 2.94 0.73
N HIS A 157 -11.39 2.65 1.82
CA HIS A 157 -11.39 3.45 3.03
C HIS A 157 -10.78 4.85 2.80
N VAL A 158 -9.68 4.93 2.05
CA VAL A 158 -9.03 6.19 1.71
C VAL A 158 -9.67 6.90 0.52
N ALA A 159 -10.39 6.19 -0.37
CA ALA A 159 -10.96 6.75 -1.60
C ALA A 159 -11.67 8.10 -1.47
N PRO A 160 -12.50 8.37 -0.44
CA PRO A 160 -13.15 9.67 -0.28
C PRO A 160 -12.20 10.84 -0.02
N GLN A 161 -10.93 10.57 0.29
CA GLN A 161 -9.91 11.54 0.67
C GLN A 161 -8.94 11.85 -0.49
N LEU A 162 -9.03 11.14 -1.62
CA LEU A 162 -8.17 11.37 -2.78
C LEU A 162 -8.69 12.53 -3.64
N PHE A 163 -7.78 13.38 -4.11
CA PHE A 163 -8.11 14.46 -5.07
C PHE A 163 -7.90 14.07 -6.52
N ALA A 164 -7.21 12.96 -6.78
CA ALA A 164 -6.97 12.45 -8.12
C ALA A 164 -7.05 10.92 -8.12
N ARG A 165 -7.50 10.35 -9.24
CA ARG A 165 -7.56 8.90 -9.42
C ARG A 165 -6.25 8.38 -10.02
N PRO A 166 -5.70 7.25 -9.54
CA PRO A 166 -4.49 6.64 -10.09
C PRO A 166 -4.56 6.43 -11.61
N ALA A 167 -5.70 5.94 -12.13
CA ALA A 167 -5.88 5.74 -13.56
C ALA A 167 -5.75 7.02 -14.39
N ASP A 168 -6.19 8.17 -13.86
CA ASP A 168 -6.10 9.45 -14.55
C ASP A 168 -4.67 10.01 -14.48
N LEU A 169 -4.00 9.85 -13.33
CA LEU A 169 -2.61 10.22 -13.11
C LEU A 169 -1.66 9.45 -14.05
N MET A 170 -1.75 8.11 -14.07
CA MET A 170 -0.93 7.28 -14.95
C MET A 170 -1.18 7.55 -16.43
N ARG A 171 -2.39 8.01 -16.81
CA ARG A 171 -2.71 8.37 -18.18
C ARG A 171 -2.15 9.74 -18.55
N SER A 172 -2.33 10.76 -17.70
CA SER A 172 -1.89 12.13 -17.97
C SER A 172 -0.37 12.26 -17.97
N GLU A 173 0.31 11.55 -17.07
CA GLU A 173 1.75 11.69 -16.86
C GLU A 173 2.58 10.66 -17.66
N ARG A 174 1.95 9.77 -18.43
CA ARG A 174 2.62 8.67 -19.15
C ARG A 174 3.83 9.12 -19.98
N ALA A 175 3.73 10.28 -20.62
CA ALA A 175 4.79 10.82 -21.48
C ALA A 175 6.11 11.07 -20.71
N VAL A 176 6.04 11.33 -19.40
CA VAL A 176 7.20 11.48 -18.52
C VAL A 176 7.59 10.14 -17.89
N LEU A 177 6.60 9.35 -17.44
CA LEU A 177 6.84 8.11 -16.71
C LEU A 177 7.47 7.01 -17.59
N SER A 178 6.99 6.85 -18.83
CA SER A 178 7.46 5.78 -19.72
C SER A 178 8.96 5.90 -20.07
N PRO A 179 9.48 7.07 -20.49
CA PRO A 179 10.91 7.22 -20.74
C PRO A 179 11.77 7.09 -19.48
N LEU A 180 11.30 7.61 -18.34
CA LEU A 180 12.01 7.51 -17.06
C LEU A 180 12.24 6.04 -16.67
N MET A 181 11.16 5.26 -16.58
CA MET A 181 11.28 3.84 -16.25
C MET A 181 12.00 3.06 -17.35
N GLY A 182 11.81 3.42 -18.63
CA GLY A 182 12.51 2.76 -19.73
C GLY A 182 14.03 2.85 -19.57
N ARG A 183 14.55 4.01 -19.15
CA ARG A 183 15.96 4.19 -18.83
C ARG A 183 16.37 3.41 -17.59
N ALA A 184 15.66 3.56 -16.47
CA ALA A 184 16.03 2.92 -15.20
C ALA A 184 16.02 1.38 -15.27
N PHE A 185 15.07 0.81 -16.00
CA PHE A 185 14.87 -0.65 -16.09
C PHE A 185 15.47 -1.27 -17.36
N HIS A 186 16.20 -0.48 -18.18
CA HIS A 186 16.75 -0.93 -19.46
C HIS A 186 15.69 -1.59 -20.35
N CYS A 187 14.48 -1.02 -20.36
CA CYS A 187 13.31 -1.53 -21.05
C CYS A 187 12.84 -0.53 -22.11
N HIS A 188 12.36 -1.01 -23.26
CA HIS A 188 11.86 -0.11 -24.29
C HIS A 188 10.68 0.73 -23.76
N PRO A 189 10.65 2.06 -23.94
CA PRO A 189 9.60 2.93 -23.38
C PRO A 189 8.17 2.51 -23.77
N ASP A 190 7.98 1.94 -24.96
CA ASP A 190 6.68 1.43 -25.40
C ASP A 190 6.20 0.24 -24.56
N LYS A 191 7.12 -0.62 -24.12
CA LYS A 191 6.80 -1.78 -23.26
C LYS A 191 6.39 -1.32 -21.87
N VAL A 192 7.09 -0.33 -21.33
CA VAL A 192 6.67 0.36 -20.10
C VAL A 192 5.30 1.02 -20.28
N GLY A 193 5.09 1.72 -21.40
CA GLY A 193 3.79 2.34 -21.73
C GLY A 193 2.66 1.32 -21.83
N GLN A 194 2.92 0.12 -22.36
CA GLN A 194 1.98 -1.00 -22.40
C GLN A 194 1.66 -1.51 -20.99
N ALA A 195 2.67 -1.73 -20.14
CA ALA A 195 2.47 -2.13 -18.74
C ALA A 195 1.60 -1.11 -17.98
N LEU A 196 1.97 0.18 -18.03
CA LEU A 196 1.17 1.27 -17.45
C LEU A 196 -0.26 1.31 -18.00
N ALA A 197 -0.46 1.06 -19.29
CA ALA A 197 -1.79 1.01 -19.89
C ALA A 197 -2.63 -0.16 -19.39
N THR A 198 -2.04 -1.34 -19.26
CA THR A 198 -2.70 -2.52 -18.70
C THR A 198 -3.07 -2.29 -17.24
N LEU A 199 -2.15 -1.73 -16.45
CA LEU A 199 -2.40 -1.39 -15.04
C LEU A 199 -3.54 -0.37 -14.93
N THR A 200 -3.50 0.70 -15.74
CA THR A 200 -4.58 1.71 -15.81
C THR A 200 -5.95 1.09 -16.14
N LYS A 201 -6.00 0.11 -17.06
CA LYS A 201 -7.24 -0.56 -17.46
C LYS A 201 -7.79 -1.42 -16.33
N GLY A 202 -6.95 -2.25 -15.71
CA GLY A 202 -7.38 -3.08 -14.58
C GLY A 202 -7.87 -2.23 -13.40
N GLU A 203 -7.23 -1.08 -13.16
CA GLU A 203 -7.57 -0.18 -12.05
C GLU A 203 -8.96 0.38 -12.29
N THR A 204 -9.18 0.89 -13.50
CA THR A 204 -10.49 1.39 -13.94
C THR A 204 -11.58 0.32 -13.82
N TRP A 205 -11.27 -0.92 -14.22
CA TRP A 205 -12.21 -2.04 -14.10
C TRP A 205 -12.53 -2.39 -12.64
N LEU A 206 -11.52 -2.46 -11.77
CA LEU A 206 -11.68 -2.76 -10.35
C LEU A 206 -12.57 -1.71 -9.65
N ARG A 207 -12.41 -0.42 -10.01
CA ARG A 207 -13.24 0.64 -9.43
C ARG A 207 -14.66 0.62 -9.97
N ASN A 208 -14.83 0.37 -11.26
CA ASN A 208 -16.15 0.30 -11.89
C ASN A 208 -16.96 -0.94 -11.47
N SER A 209 -16.29 -2.05 -11.13
CA SER A 209 -16.96 -3.27 -10.66
C SER A 209 -17.50 -3.14 -9.22
N GLY A 210 -16.96 -2.21 -8.43
CA GLY A 210 -17.33 -2.05 -7.02
C GLY A 210 -16.84 -3.17 -6.10
N LEU A 211 -16.00 -4.10 -6.58
CA LEU A 211 -15.49 -5.22 -5.77
C LEU A 211 -14.75 -4.74 -4.52
N HIS A 212 -13.86 -3.75 -4.68
CA HIS A 212 -13.15 -3.12 -3.57
C HIS A 212 -14.10 -2.52 -2.51
N ALA A 213 -15.23 -1.96 -2.94
CA ALA A 213 -16.25 -1.44 -2.01
C ALA A 213 -16.98 -2.57 -1.29
N GLY A 214 -17.36 -3.63 -2.00
CA GLY A 214 -17.98 -4.82 -1.42
C GLY A 214 -17.12 -5.46 -0.33
N LEU A 215 -15.82 -5.65 -0.60
CA LEU A 215 -14.87 -6.20 0.36
C LEU A 215 -14.74 -5.32 1.61
N TYR A 216 -14.66 -3.99 1.44
CA TYR A 216 -14.62 -3.07 2.58
C TYR A 216 -15.89 -3.15 3.45
N HIS A 217 -17.08 -3.20 2.83
CA HIS A 217 -18.34 -3.31 3.56
C HIS A 217 -18.44 -4.65 4.31
N ALA A 218 -18.02 -5.75 3.70
CA ALA A 218 -17.93 -7.05 4.36
C ALA A 218 -16.94 -7.02 5.54
N ALA A 219 -15.75 -6.45 5.35
CA ALA A 219 -14.75 -6.31 6.41
C ALA A 219 -15.28 -5.49 7.60
N ARG A 220 -16.01 -4.40 7.36
CA ARG A 220 -16.64 -3.60 8.43
C ARG A 220 -17.76 -4.34 9.16
N PHE A 221 -18.50 -5.18 8.46
CA PHE A 221 -19.56 -5.98 9.04
C PHE A 221 -18.99 -7.05 9.98
N VAL A 222 -17.93 -7.74 9.55
CA VAL A 222 -17.25 -8.79 10.33
C VAL A 222 -16.41 -8.20 11.47
N ASP A 223 -15.74 -7.07 11.23
CA ASP A 223 -14.89 -6.41 12.20
C ASP A 223 -15.17 -4.90 12.30
N ARG A 224 -16.01 -4.54 13.28
CA ARG A 224 -16.36 -3.13 13.56
C ARG A 224 -15.16 -2.24 13.90
N ARG A 225 -14.00 -2.82 14.27
CA ARG A 225 -12.77 -2.08 14.59
C ARG A 225 -11.85 -1.90 13.39
N VAL A 226 -12.18 -2.45 12.22
CA VAL A 226 -11.34 -2.35 11.01
C VAL A 226 -11.04 -0.90 10.65
N GLN A 227 -12.04 -0.01 10.71
CA GLN A 227 -11.85 1.42 10.39
C GLN A 227 -10.83 2.07 11.33
N ARG A 228 -10.95 1.80 12.64
CA ARG A 228 -9.99 2.31 13.63
C ARG A 228 -8.58 1.79 13.35
N ARG A 229 -8.44 0.50 13.03
CA ARG A 229 -7.13 -0.08 12.68
C ARG A 229 -6.55 0.55 11.43
N PHE A 230 -7.33 0.69 10.37
CA PHE A 230 -6.86 1.33 9.14
C PHE A 230 -6.37 2.75 9.40
N ASN A 231 -7.13 3.56 10.14
CA ASN A 231 -6.69 4.89 10.56
C ASN A 231 -5.38 4.88 11.36
N LEU A 232 -5.18 3.89 12.25
CA LEU A 232 -3.91 3.75 12.97
C LEU A 232 -2.76 3.48 12.02
N TYR A 233 -2.89 2.49 11.12
CA TYR A 233 -1.88 2.20 10.11
C TYR A 233 -1.59 3.42 9.23
N LEU A 234 -2.62 4.09 8.70
CA LEU A 234 -2.46 5.31 7.90
C LEU A 234 -1.70 6.40 8.66
N GLY A 235 -2.06 6.65 9.93
CA GLY A 235 -1.40 7.66 10.76
C GLY A 235 0.05 7.30 11.11
N HIS A 236 0.33 6.02 11.37
CA HIS A 236 1.70 5.56 11.59
C HIS A 236 2.54 5.67 10.32
N THR A 237 2.08 5.10 9.19
CA THR A 237 2.78 5.19 7.91
C THR A 237 3.05 6.65 7.52
N GLY A 238 2.03 7.52 7.60
CA GLY A 238 2.17 8.95 7.31
C GLY A 238 3.25 9.65 8.14
N ARG A 239 3.42 9.30 9.42
CA ARG A 239 4.51 9.83 10.26
C ARG A 239 5.89 9.35 9.81
N ARG A 240 6.03 8.08 9.41
CA ARG A 240 7.34 7.52 9.00
C ARG A 240 7.78 8.02 7.63
N LEU A 241 6.84 8.45 6.77
CA LEU A 241 7.18 9.14 5.52
C LEU A 241 7.94 10.46 5.75
N GLY A 242 7.96 11.02 6.96
CA GLY A 242 8.87 12.11 7.31
C GLY A 242 10.36 11.74 7.24
N GLN A 243 10.68 10.43 7.27
CA GLN A 243 12.06 9.92 7.16
C GLN A 243 12.51 9.76 5.69
N LEU A 244 11.66 10.12 4.72
CA LEU A 244 11.92 9.94 3.29
C LEU A 244 13.12 10.75 2.80
N GLY A 245 13.48 11.85 3.50
CA GLY A 245 14.71 12.60 3.21
C GLY A 245 15.96 11.72 3.30
N ARG A 246 16.06 10.87 4.33
CA ARG A 246 17.19 9.93 4.51
C ARG A 246 17.32 8.96 3.34
N LEU A 247 16.19 8.44 2.86
CA LEU A 247 16.14 7.54 1.70
C LEU A 247 16.68 8.23 0.44
N LEU A 248 16.29 9.49 0.22
CA LEU A 248 16.74 10.26 -0.94
C LEU A 248 18.17 10.79 -0.83
N GLU A 249 18.72 10.87 0.39
CA GLU A 249 20.14 11.12 0.66
C GLU A 249 21.01 9.86 0.44
N GLY A 250 20.38 8.71 0.14
CA GLY A 250 21.06 7.46 -0.17
C GLY A 250 21.14 6.47 0.99
N GLU A 251 20.56 6.77 2.15
CA GLU A 251 20.42 5.77 3.21
C GLU A 251 19.43 4.68 2.79
N GLN A 252 19.74 3.43 3.08
CA GLN A 252 18.82 2.32 2.83
C GLN A 252 18.06 1.97 4.12
N PRO A 253 16.72 1.78 4.06
CA PRO A 253 15.95 1.29 5.19
C PRO A 253 16.45 -0.07 5.67
N GLY A 254 16.38 -0.31 6.99
CA GLY A 254 16.69 -1.61 7.60
C GLY A 254 15.60 -2.66 7.37
N TRP A 255 14.58 -2.31 6.58
CA TRP A 255 13.42 -3.13 6.28
C TRP A 255 13.23 -3.22 4.77
N LEU A 256 12.76 -4.38 4.30
CA LEU A 256 12.33 -4.54 2.93
C LEU A 256 10.90 -4.01 2.74
N ALA A 257 10.67 -3.33 1.62
CA ALA A 257 9.34 -2.91 1.20
C ALA A 257 8.47 -4.14 0.94
N GLU A 258 8.99 -5.08 0.15
CA GLU A 258 8.37 -6.37 -0.14
C GLU A 258 9.07 -7.47 0.65
N VAL A 259 8.28 -8.33 1.31
CA VAL A 259 8.76 -9.47 2.10
C VAL A 259 7.99 -10.71 1.71
N GLU A 260 8.69 -11.84 1.65
CA GLU A 260 8.07 -13.14 1.43
C GLU A 260 6.90 -13.35 2.42
N PRO A 261 5.67 -13.63 1.94
CA PRO A 261 4.49 -13.70 2.80
C PRO A 261 4.67 -14.67 3.99
N VAL A 262 5.39 -15.77 3.77
CA VAL A 262 5.70 -16.77 4.80
C VAL A 262 6.55 -16.17 5.93
N GLU A 263 7.58 -15.39 5.59
CA GLU A 263 8.47 -14.75 6.57
C GLU A 263 7.71 -13.66 7.35
N ALA A 264 6.93 -12.83 6.65
CA ALA A 264 6.14 -11.77 7.25
C ALA A 264 5.13 -12.33 8.28
N ARG A 265 4.52 -13.48 7.99
CA ARG A 265 3.64 -14.18 8.94
C ARG A 265 4.38 -14.83 10.10
N ALA A 266 5.56 -15.42 9.85
CA ALA A 266 6.36 -16.06 10.90
C ALA A 266 6.68 -15.08 12.03
N LYS A 267 6.96 -13.80 11.69
CA LYS A 267 7.16 -12.71 12.66
C LYS A 267 5.96 -12.48 13.58
N LEU A 268 4.76 -12.81 13.11
CA LEU A 268 3.52 -12.58 13.85
C LEU A 268 2.96 -13.83 14.49
N ILE A 269 3.49 -15.04 14.28
CA ILE A 269 2.82 -16.31 14.64
C ILE A 269 2.45 -16.41 16.12
N THR A 270 3.31 -15.89 17.00
CA THR A 270 3.13 -15.88 18.46
C THR A 270 2.29 -14.70 18.96
N ALA A 271 1.99 -13.71 18.12
CA ALA A 271 1.24 -12.52 18.51
C ALA A 271 -0.21 -12.89 18.89
N PRO A 272 -0.69 -12.49 20.08
CA PRO A 272 -2.08 -12.72 20.47
C PRO A 272 -3.08 -12.00 19.54
N ARG A 273 -4.20 -12.63 19.18
CA ARG A 273 -5.24 -12.00 18.33
C ARG A 273 -5.75 -10.66 18.87
N ARG A 274 -5.78 -10.49 20.20
CA ARG A 274 -6.16 -9.22 20.86
C ARG A 274 -5.23 -8.07 20.46
N LEU A 275 -3.94 -8.36 20.28
CA LEU A 275 -2.93 -7.39 19.89
C LEU A 275 -3.06 -7.04 18.41
N LEU A 276 -3.23 -8.04 17.54
CA LEU A 276 -3.48 -7.83 16.11
C LEU A 276 -4.72 -6.93 15.89
N ARG A 277 -5.77 -7.13 16.72
CA ARG A 277 -6.97 -6.29 16.70
C ARG A 277 -6.76 -4.87 17.26
N ALA A 278 -5.71 -4.63 18.05
CA ALA A 278 -5.38 -3.35 18.65
C ALA A 278 -4.41 -2.51 17.80
N CYS A 279 -3.83 -3.09 16.73
CA CYS A 279 -2.63 -2.65 16.01
C CYS A 279 -1.34 -3.12 16.70
N LEU A 280 -0.44 -3.74 15.94
CA LEU A 280 0.89 -4.12 16.40
C LEU A 280 1.74 -2.87 16.67
N PRO A 281 2.73 -2.94 17.58
CA PRO A 281 3.77 -1.93 17.63
C PRO A 281 4.48 -1.89 16.27
N LEU A 282 4.49 -0.71 15.66
CA LEU A 282 5.10 -0.45 14.35
C LEU A 282 6.47 0.19 14.56
N PRO A 283 7.49 -0.15 13.75
CA PRO A 283 8.83 0.43 13.87
C PRO A 283 8.74 1.95 13.89
N GLU A 284 9.45 2.59 14.82
CA GLU A 284 9.50 4.05 14.90
C GLU A 284 10.47 4.62 13.86
N ASP A 285 11.63 3.98 13.70
CA ASP A 285 12.63 4.28 12.67
C ASP A 285 12.67 3.12 11.66
N LEU A 286 12.44 3.45 10.39
CA LEU A 286 12.49 2.48 9.27
C LEU A 286 13.93 2.16 8.84
N PHE A 287 14.93 2.87 9.34
CA PHE A 287 16.34 2.67 9.00
C PHE A 287 17.10 1.83 10.03
N VAL A 288 16.47 1.53 11.17
CA VAL A 288 17.04 0.60 12.16
C VAL A 288 16.53 -0.80 11.87
N ALA A 289 17.47 -1.73 11.64
CA ALA A 289 17.17 -3.14 11.44
C ALA A 289 16.45 -3.73 12.64
N GLN A 290 15.54 -4.68 12.40
CA GLN A 290 14.79 -5.34 13.47
C GLN A 290 15.75 -6.10 14.40
N ALA A 291 15.96 -5.61 15.62
CA ALA A 291 16.36 -6.50 16.71
C ALA A 291 15.25 -7.54 16.84
N HIS A 292 15.58 -8.85 16.85
CA HIS A 292 14.63 -9.96 16.98
C HIS A 292 13.75 -9.76 18.22
N ALA A 293 12.66 -9.02 18.08
CA ALA A 293 11.69 -8.80 19.13
C ALA A 293 10.81 -10.04 19.18
N ALA A 294 11.33 -11.10 19.80
CA ALA A 294 10.48 -12.13 20.37
C ALA A 294 9.44 -11.39 21.22
N TYR A 295 8.17 -11.46 20.82
CA TYR A 295 7.08 -10.81 21.52
C TYR A 295 6.92 -11.47 22.90
N CYS A 296 7.71 -11.04 23.87
CA CYS A 296 7.68 -11.56 25.24
C CYS A 296 6.43 -10.97 25.94
N PRO A 297 5.48 -11.80 26.37
CA PRO A 297 4.25 -11.30 26.96
C PRO A 297 4.49 -10.99 28.44
N THR A 298 5.10 -9.86 28.77
CA THR A 298 5.13 -9.36 30.14
C THR A 298 4.16 -8.20 30.28
N ILE A 299 2.89 -8.51 30.55
CA ILE A 299 1.95 -7.54 31.11
C ILE A 299 1.58 -8.01 32.52
N ALA A 300 2.20 -7.32 33.48
CA ALA A 300 1.67 -6.89 34.77
C ALA A 300 0.62 -7.78 35.44
N SER A 301 1.08 -8.62 36.37
CA SER A 301 0.33 -8.97 37.58
C SER A 301 0.54 -7.85 38.61
N ALA A 302 -0.19 -6.75 38.48
CA ALA A 302 -0.43 -5.84 39.59
C ALA A 302 -1.86 -6.10 40.08
N ARG A 303 -2.00 -7.05 41.02
CA ARG A 303 -3.17 -7.15 41.89
C ARG A 303 -2.69 -7.13 43.33
N THR A 304 -2.86 -5.96 43.94
CA THR A 304 -3.47 -5.78 45.27
C THR A 304 -3.25 -6.90 46.29
N HIS A 305 -2.38 -6.64 47.26
CA HIS A 305 -2.70 -6.87 48.67
C HIS A 305 -2.09 -5.75 49.51
N ALA A 306 -2.93 -4.76 49.81
CA ALA A 306 -2.79 -3.98 51.02
C ALA A 306 -3.71 -4.61 52.06
N SER A 307 -3.12 -5.11 53.16
CA SER A 307 -3.82 -5.28 54.43
C SER A 307 -2.81 -5.09 55.56
N ASN A 308 -3.03 -4.00 56.30
CA ASN A 308 -2.53 -3.65 57.62
C ASN A 308 -2.39 -4.85 58.57
N SER A 309 -1.35 -4.87 59.42
CA SER A 309 -1.35 -4.34 60.80
C SER A 309 -0.28 -5.03 61.67
N SER A 310 0.52 -4.19 62.32
CA SER A 310 1.56 -4.33 63.38
C SER A 310 1.26 -5.29 64.56
N PRO A 311 2.05 -5.29 65.66
CA PRO A 311 3.52 -5.30 65.87
C PRO A 311 3.93 -6.48 66.80
N VAL A 312 5.20 -6.57 67.23
CA VAL A 312 5.64 -6.77 68.65
C VAL A 312 7.08 -7.33 68.69
N THR A 313 7.94 -6.54 69.37
CA THR A 313 9.27 -6.82 69.99
C THR A 313 10.35 -7.53 69.18
#